data_AF-A0ABD6PIW9-F1
#
_entry.id   AF-A0ABD6PIW9-F1
#
_cell.length_a   1.000
_cell.length_b   1.000
_cell.length_c   1.000
_cell.angle_alpha   90.00
_cell.angle_beta   90.00
_cell.angle_gamma   90.00
#
_symmetry.space_group_name_H-M   'P 1'
#
loop_
_entity.id
_entity.type
_entity.pdbx_description
1 polymer ?
#
loop_
_entity_poly.entity_id
_entity_poly.type
_entity_poly.pdbx_seq_one_letter_code
_entity_poly.pdbx_strand_id
1 'polypeptide(L)'
;MTTLLGVREEIDSLIKLYKARIEEEIKQYDRNSPFDNIFPITQNYFTFYEANSASLPEVHRETLSKIVAFYTSARSLIDSYRGNNALIERLDSTQVASDITGNKEHLAHLKRYTILATEYGRGLMMIHEEVMLRYKQVIEAIDGEISQLQCS
;
A
#
# COMPACT_ATOMS: atom_id res chain seq x y z
N MET A 1 -1.60 -27.33 -5.06
CA MET A 1 -2.40 -26.69 -6.13
C MET A 1 -3.49 -25.76 -5.58
N THR A 2 -4.44 -26.25 -4.75
CA THR A 2 -5.55 -25.44 -4.22
C THR A 2 -5.10 -24.22 -3.40
N THR A 3 -4.05 -24.37 -2.59
CA THR A 3 -3.51 -23.27 -1.79
C THR A 3 -2.87 -22.17 -2.64
N LEU A 4 -2.06 -22.55 -3.63
CA LEU A 4 -1.38 -21.60 -4.52
C LEU A 4 -2.39 -20.80 -5.35
N LEU A 5 -3.44 -21.47 -5.85
CA LEU A 5 -4.57 -20.84 -6.51
C LEU A 5 -5.29 -19.85 -5.59
N GLY A 6 -5.59 -20.24 -4.35
CA GLY A 6 -6.25 -19.35 -3.40
C GLY A 6 -5.41 -18.11 -3.05
N VAL A 7 -4.08 -18.26 -2.89
CA VAL A 7 -3.19 -17.11 -2.70
C VAL A 7 -3.18 -16.20 -3.92
N ARG A 8 -3.16 -16.75 -5.13
CA ARG A 8 -3.24 -15.96 -6.37
C ARG A 8 -4.52 -15.13 -6.44
N GLU A 9 -5.67 -15.74 -6.18
CA GLU A 9 -6.97 -15.06 -6.20
C GLU A 9 -7.08 -13.99 -5.10
N GLU A 10 -6.53 -14.23 -3.90
CA GLU A 10 -6.45 -13.21 -2.85
C GLU A 10 -5.62 -12.01 -3.33
N ILE A 11 -4.39 -12.24 -3.81
CA ILE A 11 -3.49 -11.17 -4.30
C ILE A 11 -4.17 -10.32 -5.38
N ASP A 12 -4.76 -10.95 -6.39
CA ASP A 12 -5.42 -10.27 -7.51
C ASP A 12 -6.65 -9.48 -7.04
N SER A 13 -7.49 -10.07 -6.19
CA SER A 13 -8.67 -9.40 -5.63
C SER A 13 -8.30 -8.18 -4.79
N LEU A 14 -7.26 -8.29 -3.97
CA LEU A 14 -6.76 -7.18 -3.15
C LEU A 14 -6.30 -6.01 -4.01
N ILE A 15 -5.50 -6.27 -5.03
CA ILE A 15 -4.95 -5.22 -5.88
C ILE A 15 -6.02 -4.59 -6.77
N LYS A 16 -6.97 -5.37 -7.28
CA LYS A 16 -8.14 -4.85 -8.00
C LYS A 16 -8.97 -3.91 -7.13
N LEU A 17 -9.28 -4.32 -5.89
CA LEU A 17 -10.03 -3.50 -4.96
C LEU A 17 -9.27 -2.22 -4.59
N TYR A 18 -7.98 -2.34 -4.32
CA TYR A 18 -7.11 -1.21 -4.03
C TYR A 18 -7.12 -0.19 -5.18
N LYS A 19 -6.81 -0.62 -6.40
CA LYS A 19 -6.79 0.25 -7.59
C LYS A 19 -8.14 0.93 -7.82
N ALA A 20 -9.23 0.18 -7.73
CA ALA A 20 -10.58 0.72 -7.91
C ALA A 20 -10.93 1.87 -6.95
N ARG A 21 -10.21 2.01 -5.84
CA ARG A 21 -10.48 3.02 -4.80
C ARG A 21 -9.51 4.19 -4.76
N ILE A 22 -8.36 4.12 -5.46
CA ILE A 22 -7.27 5.09 -5.26
C ILE A 22 -6.49 5.46 -6.52
N GLU A 23 -6.73 4.75 -7.63
CA GLU A 23 -5.92 4.90 -8.84
C GLU A 23 -6.07 6.29 -9.47
N GLU A 24 -7.26 6.89 -9.40
CA GLU A 24 -7.49 8.21 -9.97
C GLU A 24 -6.75 9.29 -9.16
N GLU A 25 -6.77 9.18 -7.84
CA GLU A 25 -6.17 10.15 -6.93
C GLU A 25 -4.65 10.08 -6.96
N ILE A 26 -4.09 8.88 -7.15
CA ILE A 26 -2.65 8.71 -7.42
C ILE A 26 -2.26 9.35 -8.76
N LYS A 27 -3.08 9.22 -9.81
CA LYS A 27 -2.78 9.82 -11.12
C LYS A 27 -2.81 11.34 -11.09
N GLN A 28 -3.70 11.92 -10.30
CA GLN A 28 -3.83 13.36 -10.14
C GLN A 28 -2.79 13.96 -9.19
N TYR A 29 -2.12 13.13 -8.38
CA TYR A 29 -1.18 13.61 -7.39
C TYR A 29 0.12 14.13 -8.02
N ASP A 30 0.34 15.45 -7.91
CA ASP A 30 1.46 16.16 -8.52
C ASP A 30 2.80 16.02 -7.76
N ARG A 31 2.77 15.43 -6.56
CA ARG A 31 3.94 15.24 -5.68
C ARG A 31 4.61 16.54 -5.22
N ASN A 32 3.98 17.69 -5.42
CA ASN A 32 4.48 19.00 -4.96
C ASN A 32 3.75 19.50 -3.72
N SER A 33 2.64 18.87 -3.39
CA SER A 33 1.81 19.12 -2.21
C SER A 33 1.66 17.86 -1.35
N PRO A 34 1.13 17.96 -0.12
CA PRO A 34 0.73 16.80 0.65
C PRO A 34 -0.21 15.88 -0.14
N PHE A 35 -0.13 14.57 0.06
CA PHE A 35 -1.12 13.65 -0.49
C PHE A 35 -2.39 13.70 0.38
N ASP A 36 -3.24 14.67 0.09
CA ASP A 36 -4.46 14.98 0.83
C ASP A 36 -5.66 14.12 0.39
N ASN A 37 -5.44 12.80 0.40
CA ASN A 37 -6.52 11.83 0.24
C ASN A 37 -6.45 10.83 1.38
N ILE A 38 -7.48 10.83 2.22
CA ILE A 38 -7.63 9.88 3.31
C ILE A 38 -8.09 8.54 2.76
N PHE A 39 -7.22 7.54 2.86
CA PHE A 39 -7.54 6.18 2.46
C PHE A 39 -7.91 5.32 3.68
N PRO A 40 -9.20 5.00 3.90
CA PRO A 40 -9.62 4.30 5.11
C PRO A 40 -9.25 2.81 5.06
N ILE A 41 -8.46 2.37 6.05
CA ILE A 41 -8.05 0.97 6.21
C ILE A 41 -8.53 0.46 7.57
N THR A 42 -9.61 -0.32 7.55
CA THR A 42 -10.33 -0.74 8.77
C THR A 42 -10.23 -2.23 9.10
N GLN A 43 -9.80 -3.06 8.16
CA GLN A 43 -9.81 -4.53 8.32
C GLN A 43 -8.47 -5.14 7.91
N ASN A 44 -8.24 -6.37 8.37
CA ASN A 44 -7.19 -7.22 7.82
C ASN A 44 -7.71 -7.87 6.53
N TYR A 45 -6.98 -7.68 5.44
CA TYR A 45 -7.37 -8.17 4.12
C TYR A 45 -6.55 -9.39 3.65
N PHE A 46 -5.56 -9.86 4.42
CA PHE A 46 -4.64 -10.95 4.02
C PHE A 46 -5.01 -12.33 4.60
N THR A 47 -6.31 -12.57 4.76
CA THR A 47 -6.83 -13.68 5.58
C THR A 47 -6.50 -15.07 5.03
N PHE A 48 -6.50 -15.25 3.72
CA PHE A 48 -6.24 -16.55 3.08
C PHE A 48 -4.76 -16.92 3.19
N TYR A 49 -3.86 -15.98 2.88
CA TYR A 49 -2.42 -16.18 3.04
C TYR A 49 -2.06 -16.52 4.48
N GLU A 50 -2.60 -15.79 5.46
CA GLU A 50 -2.31 -16.03 6.87
C GLU A 50 -2.79 -17.42 7.30
N ALA A 51 -4.01 -17.80 6.94
CA ALA A 51 -4.59 -19.11 7.27
C ALA A 51 -3.85 -20.29 6.62
N ASN A 52 -3.18 -20.08 5.48
CA ASN A 52 -2.55 -21.15 4.70
C ASN A 52 -1.03 -21.08 4.64
N SER A 53 -0.41 -20.16 5.39
CA SER A 53 1.04 -19.92 5.37
C SER A 53 1.88 -21.17 5.64
N ALA A 54 1.38 -22.11 6.45
CA ALA A 54 2.05 -23.37 6.76
C ALA A 54 2.17 -24.33 5.56
N SER A 55 1.32 -24.19 4.53
CA SER A 55 1.34 -25.03 3.33
C SER A 55 2.12 -24.41 2.16
N LEU A 56 2.55 -23.16 2.28
CA LEU A 56 3.32 -22.46 1.24
C LEU A 56 4.77 -22.93 1.06
N PRO A 57 5.45 -23.59 2.01
CA PRO A 57 6.78 -24.15 1.76
C PRO A 57 6.82 -25.22 0.66
N GLU A 58 5.67 -25.79 0.25
CA GLU A 58 5.57 -26.76 -0.85
C GLU A 58 5.63 -26.12 -2.24
N VAL A 59 5.54 -24.78 -2.32
CA VAL A 59 5.61 -23.99 -3.55
C VAL A 59 7.08 -23.81 -3.97
N HIS A 60 7.37 -23.69 -5.27
CA HIS A 60 8.73 -23.41 -5.72
C HIS A 60 9.32 -22.18 -5.01
N ARG A 61 10.57 -22.29 -4.57
CA ARG A 61 11.27 -21.29 -3.75
C ARG A 61 11.21 -19.88 -4.35
N GLU A 62 11.33 -19.75 -5.67
CA GLU A 62 11.26 -18.46 -6.35
C GLU A 62 9.87 -17.82 -6.26
N THR A 63 8.82 -18.60 -6.52
CA THR A 63 7.42 -18.16 -6.37
C THR A 63 7.11 -17.80 -4.92
N LEU A 64 7.52 -18.65 -3.96
CA LEU A 64 7.36 -18.39 -2.54
C LEU A 64 8.01 -17.07 -2.12
N SER A 65 9.24 -16.81 -2.58
CA SER A 65 9.96 -15.56 -2.32
C SER A 65 9.17 -14.34 -2.82
N LYS A 66 8.59 -14.43 -4.03
CA LYS A 66 7.76 -13.35 -4.61
C LYS A 66 6.44 -13.16 -3.87
N ILE A 67 5.80 -14.23 -3.40
CA ILE A 67 4.62 -14.19 -2.53
C ILE A 67 4.94 -13.41 -1.25
N VAL A 68 6.00 -13.80 -0.55
CA VAL A 68 6.41 -13.13 0.70
C VAL A 68 6.76 -11.66 0.47
N ALA A 69 7.47 -11.36 -0.62
CA ALA A 69 7.82 -9.98 -0.98
C ALA A 69 6.58 -9.12 -1.28
N PHE A 70 5.59 -9.67 -1.99
CA PHE A 70 4.32 -9.00 -2.23
C PHE A 70 3.62 -8.67 -0.91
N TYR A 71 3.36 -9.65 -0.04
CA TYR A 71 2.66 -9.40 1.23
C TYR A 71 3.40 -8.44 2.15
N THR A 72 4.74 -8.51 2.17
CA THR A 72 5.57 -7.58 2.94
C THR A 72 5.41 -6.13 2.44
N SER A 73 5.52 -5.92 1.13
CA SER A 73 5.35 -4.59 0.53
C SER A 73 3.92 -4.07 0.66
N ALA A 74 2.91 -4.92 0.49
CA ALA A 74 1.50 -4.56 0.66
C ALA A 74 1.17 -4.13 2.10
N ARG A 75 1.75 -4.78 3.11
CA ARG A 75 1.65 -4.35 4.52
C ARG A 75 2.32 -2.99 4.75
N SER A 76 3.51 -2.80 4.20
CA SER A 76 4.20 -1.49 4.24
C SER A 76 3.35 -0.38 3.62
N LEU A 77 2.66 -0.64 2.51
CA LEU A 77 1.75 0.31 1.88
C LEU A 77 0.57 0.66 2.79
N ILE A 78 -0.04 -0.33 3.45
CA ILE A 78 -1.11 -0.11 4.43
C ILE A 78 -0.64 0.80 5.56
N ASP A 79 0.53 0.52 6.14
CA ASP A 79 1.06 1.31 7.24
C ASP A 79 1.42 2.74 6.79
N SER A 80 1.88 2.88 5.54
CA SER A 80 2.14 4.18 4.93
C SER A 80 0.86 4.99 4.73
N TYR A 81 -0.25 4.38 4.29
CA TYR A 81 -1.53 5.09 4.23
C TYR A 81 -2.01 5.51 5.62
N ARG A 82 -1.89 4.66 6.64
CA ARG A 82 -2.24 5.03 8.02
C ARG A 82 -1.40 6.21 8.52
N GLY A 83 -0.10 6.18 8.26
CA GLY A 83 0.81 7.28 8.60
C GLY A 83 0.48 8.57 7.86
N ASN A 84 0.15 8.48 6.57
CA ASN A 84 -0.28 9.62 5.76
C ASN A 84 -1.57 10.22 6.32
N ASN A 85 -2.59 9.41 6.58
CA ASN A 85 -3.87 9.87 7.12
C ASN A 85 -3.68 10.63 8.45
N ALA A 86 -2.90 10.07 9.37
CA ALA A 86 -2.61 10.72 10.65
C ALA A 86 -1.84 12.05 10.49
N LEU A 87 -0.97 12.14 9.48
CA LEU A 87 -0.21 13.35 9.18
C LEU A 87 -1.09 14.44 8.56
N ILE A 88 -2.02 14.06 7.69
CA ILE A 88 -3.02 14.97 7.11
C ILE A 88 -3.96 15.51 8.21
N GLU A 89 -4.50 14.66 9.09
CA GLU A 89 -5.32 15.10 10.22
C GLU A 89 -4.59 16.09 11.15
N ARG A 90 -3.28 15.87 11.35
CA ARG A 90 -2.44 16.79 12.14
C ARG A 90 -2.15 18.09 11.40
N LEU A 91 -1.97 18.04 10.08
CA LEU A 91 -1.80 19.21 9.24
C LEU A 91 -3.05 20.10 9.32
N ASP A 92 -4.24 19.52 9.17
CA ASP A 92 -5.53 20.21 9.29
C ASP A 92 -5.68 20.88 10.66
N SER A 93 -5.38 20.14 11.73
CA SER A 93 -5.43 20.68 13.10
C SER A 93 -4.48 21.87 13.28
N THR A 94 -3.30 21.81 12.66
CA THR A 94 -2.29 22.88 12.73
C THR A 94 -2.71 24.10 11.90
N GLN A 95 -3.35 23.87 10.75
CA GLN A 95 -3.92 24.91 9.89
C GLN A 95 -4.98 25.71 10.66
N VAL A 96 -5.95 25.02 11.26
CA VAL A 96 -7.01 25.66 12.07
C VAL A 96 -6.42 26.51 13.20
N ALA A 97 -5.44 26.01 13.93
CA ALA A 97 -4.79 26.77 15.00
C ALA A 97 -4.06 28.02 14.47
N SER A 98 -3.41 27.91 13.32
CA SER A 98 -2.73 29.03 12.67
C SER A 98 -3.71 30.10 12.20
N ASP A 99 -4.85 29.70 11.64
CA ASP A 99 -5.88 30.62 11.15
C ASP A 99 -6.55 31.39 12.29
N ILE A 100 -6.71 30.76 13.45
CA ILE A 100 -7.30 31.39 14.63
C ILE A 100 -6.34 32.40 15.29
N THR A 101 -5.08 32.04 15.49
CA THR A 101 -4.16 32.89 16.29
C THR A 101 -3.34 33.86 15.45
N GLY A 102 -3.03 33.51 14.20
CA GLY A 102 -2.13 34.28 13.33
C GLY A 102 -0.70 34.42 13.85
N ASN A 103 -0.32 33.72 14.92
CA ASN A 103 1.01 33.87 15.52
C ASN A 103 2.09 33.21 14.63
N LYS A 104 3.24 33.88 14.52
CA LYS A 104 4.44 33.42 13.80
C LYS A 104 4.85 31.99 14.15
N GLU A 105 4.70 31.57 15.41
CA GLU A 105 5.02 30.20 15.82
C GLU A 105 4.10 29.17 15.15
N HIS A 106 2.79 29.41 15.14
CA HIS A 106 1.83 28.49 14.51
C HIS A 106 2.00 28.45 12.98
N LEU A 107 2.25 29.60 12.35
CA LEU A 107 2.59 29.66 10.92
C LEU A 107 3.87 28.88 10.59
N ALA A 108 4.88 28.97 11.44
CA ALA A 108 6.12 28.20 11.30
C ALA A 108 5.88 26.69 11.51
N HIS A 109 5.01 26.31 12.45
CA HIS A 109 4.60 24.92 12.65
C HIS A 109 3.85 24.37 11.44
N LEU A 110 2.87 25.11 10.92
CA LEU A 110 2.12 24.76 9.72
C LEU A 110 3.06 24.49 8.55
N LYS A 111 3.96 25.44 8.25
CA LYS A 111 4.94 25.29 7.16
C LYS A 111 5.78 24.02 7.30
N ARG A 112 6.24 23.69 8.51
CA ARG A 112 7.02 22.46 8.75
C ARG A 112 6.19 21.20 8.49
N TYR A 113 4.94 21.16 8.97
CA TYR A 113 4.06 20.02 8.75
C TYR A 113 3.67 19.86 7.29
N THR A 114 3.45 20.95 6.54
CA THR A 114 3.21 20.88 5.10
C THR A 114 4.38 20.22 4.38
N ILE A 115 5.62 20.64 4.66
CA ILE A 115 6.82 20.03 4.06
C ILE A 115 6.89 18.54 4.41
N LEU A 116 6.72 18.19 5.68
CA LEU A 116 6.75 16.80 6.13
C LEU A 116 5.68 15.95 5.42
N ALA A 117 4.45 16.47 5.29
CA ALA A 117 3.35 15.78 4.63
C ALA A 117 3.58 15.63 3.12
N THR A 118 4.18 16.62 2.46
CA THR A 118 4.61 16.51 1.06
C THR A 118 5.66 15.41 0.89
N GLU A 119 6.71 15.39 1.70
CA GLU A 119 7.75 14.34 1.60
C GLU A 119 7.18 12.94 1.91
N TYR A 120 6.26 12.86 2.87
CA TYR A 120 5.61 11.60 3.21
C TYR A 120 4.72 11.09 2.07
N GLY A 121 3.94 11.97 1.43
CA GLY A 121 3.13 11.65 0.25
C GLY A 121 3.99 11.13 -0.91
N ARG A 122 5.17 11.72 -1.15
CA ARG A 122 6.15 11.20 -2.12
C ARG A 122 6.63 9.79 -1.76
N GLY A 123 6.96 9.57 -0.49
CA GLY A 123 7.34 8.25 0.04
C GLY A 123 6.25 7.20 -0.19
N LEU A 124 5.00 7.55 0.11
CA LEU A 124 3.84 6.69 -0.12
C LEU A 124 3.73 6.28 -1.60
N MET A 125 3.97 7.20 -2.54
CA MET A 125 3.94 6.87 -3.97
C MET A 125 5.05 5.91 -4.39
N MET A 126 6.26 6.05 -3.84
CA MET A 126 7.35 5.09 -4.11
C MET A 126 6.98 3.68 -3.63
N ILE A 127 6.35 3.57 -2.47
CA ILE A 127 5.88 2.28 -1.93
C ILE A 127 4.73 1.72 -2.78
N HIS A 128 3.80 2.56 -3.22
CA HIS A 128 2.76 2.16 -4.18
C HIS A 128 3.36 1.55 -5.45
N GLU A 129 4.33 2.24 -6.07
CA GLU A 129 5.01 1.78 -7.28
C GLU A 129 5.71 0.43 -7.05
N GLU A 130 6.38 0.26 -5.91
CA GLU A 130 6.98 -1.02 -5.53
C GLU A 130 5.93 -2.13 -5.42
N VAL A 131 4.81 -1.90 -4.74
CA VAL A 131 3.75 -2.91 -4.61
C VAL A 131 3.18 -3.29 -5.97
N MET A 132 2.98 -2.33 -6.88
CA MET A 132 2.49 -2.62 -8.24
C MET A 132 3.48 -3.47 -9.04
N LEU A 133 4.79 -3.23 -8.87
CA LEU A 133 5.84 -4.07 -9.46
C LEU A 133 5.82 -5.48 -8.86
N ARG A 134 5.76 -5.60 -7.53
CA ARG A 134 5.70 -6.91 -6.84
C ARG A 134 4.46 -7.70 -7.22
N TYR A 135 3.33 -7.03 -7.38
CA TYR A 135 2.08 -7.62 -7.85
C TYR A 135 2.25 -8.30 -9.21
N LYS A 136 2.83 -7.59 -10.19
CA LYS A 136 3.12 -8.18 -11.50
C LYS A 136 4.02 -9.40 -11.38
N GLN A 137 5.12 -9.28 -10.64
CA GLN A 137 6.10 -10.34 -10.46
C GLN A 137 5.51 -11.60 -9.80
N VAL A 138 4.67 -11.44 -8.79
CA VAL A 138 4.10 -12.57 -8.06
C VAL A 138 3.02 -13.28 -8.87
N ILE A 139 2.15 -12.55 -9.57
CA ILE A 139 1.12 -13.16 -10.43
C ILE A 139 1.77 -13.95 -11.57
N GLU A 140 2.76 -13.39 -12.26
CA GLU A 140 3.50 -14.09 -13.31
C GLU A 140 4.16 -15.38 -12.80
N ALA A 141 4.74 -15.35 -11.59
CA ALA A 141 5.37 -16.53 -11.00
C ALA A 141 4.37 -17.61 -10.61
N ILE A 142 3.25 -17.23 -9.97
CA ILE A 142 2.22 -18.17 -9.57
C ILE A 142 1.55 -18.80 -10.80
N ASP A 143 1.16 -18.01 -11.79
CA ASP A 143 0.50 -18.50 -13.01
C ASP A 143 1.43 -19.44 -13.79
N GLY A 144 2.73 -19.14 -13.85
CA GLY A 144 3.73 -20.02 -14.46
C GLY A 144 3.86 -21.38 -13.75
N GLU A 145 3.93 -21.38 -12.42
CA GLU A 145 4.01 -22.61 -11.63
C GLU A 145 2.73 -23.45 -11.72
N ILE A 146 1.54 -22.82 -11.66
CA ILE A 146 0.26 -23.50 -11.87
C ILE A 146 0.23 -24.18 -13.23
N SER A 147 0.67 -23.48 -14.28
CA SER A 147 0.69 -24.03 -15.64
C SER A 147 1.61 -25.25 -15.76
N GLN A 148 2.77 -25.22 -15.09
CA GLN A 148 3.67 -26.37 -15.05
C GLN A 148 3.03 -27.57 -14.33
N LEU A 149 2.39 -27.34 -13.19
CA LEU A 149 1.72 -28.38 -12.40
C LEU A 149 0.50 -28.99 -13.12
N GLN A 150 -0.17 -28.26 -14.01
CA GLN A 150 -1.31 -28.75 -14.81
C GLN A 150 -0.88 -29.55 -16.06
N CYS A 151 0.33 -29.33 -16.55
CA CYS A 151 0.92 -30.07 -17.67
C CYS A 151 1.74 -31.30 -17.24
N SER A 152 1.88 -31.52 -15.92
CA SER A 152 2.57 -32.66 -15.30
C SER A 152 1.61 -33.81 -15.03
#